data_AF-B8R1L9-F1
#
_entry.id   AF-B8R1L9-F1
#
_cell.length_a   1.000
_cell.length_b   1.000
_cell.length_c   1.000
_cell.angle_alpha   90.00
_cell.angle_beta   90.00
_cell.angle_gamma   90.00
#
_symmetry.space_group_name_H-M   'P 1'
#
loop_
_entity.id
_entity.type
_entity.pdbx_description
1 polymer ?
#
loop_
_entity_poly.entity_id
_entity_poly.type
_entity_poly.pdbx_seq_one_letter_code
_entity_poly.pdbx_strand_id
1 'polypeptide(L)'
;RIRQVGELIQNQLRTGLSRMERVVRERMTTQDAEAITPQSLINIRPVNATIKEFFGTSQLSQFMDQNNPLAGVTNKRRLSALGPGGLSRDRASMEVRDVHPSHFG
;
A
#
# COMPACT_ATOMS: atom_id res chain seq x y z
N ARG A 1 14.41 -9.75 1.78
CA ARG A 1 13.22 -9.80 2.67
C ARG A 1 11.96 -9.78 1.82
N ILE A 2 10.94 -10.54 2.19
CA ILE A 2 9.63 -10.54 1.52
C ILE A 2 8.69 -9.60 2.28
N ARG A 3 8.00 -8.70 1.56
CA ARG A 3 6.94 -7.84 2.12
C ARG A 3 5.59 -8.50 1.86
N GLN A 4 4.90 -8.85 2.93
CA GLN A 4 3.56 -9.45 2.82
C GLN A 4 2.49 -8.39 2.57
N VAL A 5 1.32 -8.82 2.11
CA VAL A 5 0.17 -7.93 1.83
C VAL A 5 -0.19 -7.06 3.04
N GLY A 6 -0.15 -7.61 4.25
CA GLY A 6 -0.42 -6.86 5.48
C GLY A 6 0.53 -5.68 5.71
N GLU A 7 1.83 -5.87 5.47
CA GLU A 7 2.83 -4.80 5.59
C GLU A 7 2.61 -3.71 4.53
N LEU A 8 2.26 -4.09 3.30
CA LEU A 8 1.99 -3.14 2.22
C LEU A 8 0.78 -2.26 2.55
N ILE A 9 -0.32 -2.86 3.03
CA ILE A 9 -1.53 -2.14 3.42
C ILE A 9 -1.25 -1.25 4.64
N GLN A 10 -0.52 -1.76 5.64
CA GLN A 10 -0.17 -0.99 6.84
C GLN A 10 0.60 0.28 6.50
N ASN A 11 1.53 0.22 5.55
CA ASN A 11 2.28 1.39 5.09
C ASN A 11 1.38 2.45 4.44
N GLN A 12 0.41 2.03 3.63
CA GLN A 12 -0.55 2.97 3.03
C GLN A 12 -1.51 3.56 4.05
N LEU A 13 -1.98 2.74 4.99
CA LEU A 13 -2.84 3.21 6.07
C LEU A 13 -2.10 4.20 6.97
N ARG A 14 -0.82 3.97 7.29
CA ARG A 14 0.02 4.93 8.01
C ARG A 14 0.11 6.28 7.29
N THR A 15 0.28 6.24 5.96
CA THR A 15 0.30 7.46 5.13
C THR A 15 -1.05 8.18 5.16
N GLY A 16 -2.16 7.43 5.06
CA GLY A 16 -3.52 7.98 5.17
C GLY A 16 -3.81 8.61 6.53
N LEU A 17 -3.38 7.97 7.62
CA LEU A 17 -3.50 8.50 8.98
C LEU A 17 -2.66 9.76 9.18
N SER A 18 -1.44 9.82 8.65
CA SER A 18 -0.61 11.03 8.71
C SER A 18 -1.25 12.22 7.97
N ARG A 19 -1.89 11.97 6.81
CA ARG A 19 -2.68 13.00 6.11
C ARG A 19 -3.88 13.46 6.95
N MET A 20 -4.58 12.54 7.60
CA MET A 20 -5.70 12.86 8.49
C MET A 20 -5.25 13.65 9.73
N GLU A 21 -4.12 13.27 10.35
CA GLU A 21 -3.52 13.99 11.47
C GLU A 21 -3.24 15.45 11.11
N ARG A 22 -2.68 15.70 9.91
CA ARG A 22 -2.43 17.06 9.43
C ARG A 22 -3.71 17.88 9.35
N VAL A 23 -4.79 17.32 8.79
CA VAL A 23 -6.10 17.98 8.70
C VAL A 23 -6.69 18.26 10.07
N VAL A 24 -6.57 17.32 11.02
CA VAL A 24 -7.01 17.53 12.40
C VAL A 24 -6.26 18.70 13.04
N ARG A 25 -4.93 18.72 12.90
CA ARG A 25 -4.09 19.78 13.46
C ARG A 25 -4.42 21.15 12.86
N GLU A 26 -4.61 21.23 11.54
CA GLU A 26 -5.05 22.45 10.84
C GLU A 26 -6.43 22.94 11.32
N ARG A 27 -7.37 22.02 11.59
CA ARG A 27 -8.70 22.40 12.12
C ARG A 27 -8.64 22.89 13.55
N MET A 28 -7.82 22.27 14.40
CA MET A 28 -7.63 22.68 15.79
C MET A 28 -7.05 24.11 15.91
N THR A 29 -6.25 24.56 14.95
CA THR A 29 -5.70 25.93 14.95
C THR A 29 -6.64 26.99 14.40
N THR A 30 -7.67 26.59 13.64
CA THR A 30 -8.52 27.51 12.88
C THR A 30 -9.95 27.62 13.43
N GLN A 31 -10.43 26.59 14.12
CA GLN A 31 -11.76 26.57 14.74
C GLN A 31 -11.76 27.19 16.13
N ASP A 32 -12.89 27.77 16.52
CA ASP A 32 -13.10 28.31 17.86
C ASP A 32 -13.09 27.20 18.91
N ALA A 33 -12.34 27.40 20.00
CA ALA A 33 -12.05 26.38 21.01
C ALA A 33 -13.33 25.87 21.71
N GLU A 34 -14.34 26.72 21.87
CA GLU A 34 -15.61 26.35 22.51
C GLU A 34 -16.51 25.46 21.63
N ALA A 35 -16.30 25.48 20.31
CA ALA A 35 -17.09 24.72 19.34
C ALA A 35 -16.43 23.39 18.91
N ILE A 36 -15.21 23.10 19.39
CA ILE A 36 -14.48 21.90 18.99
C ILE A 36 -15.09 20.65 19.62
N THR A 37 -15.51 19.71 18.78
CA THR A 37 -15.89 18.37 19.20
C THR A 37 -15.00 17.34 18.48
N PRO A 38 -14.74 16.15 19.06
CA PRO A 38 -13.93 15.13 18.40
C PRO A 38 -14.46 14.75 17.01
N GLN A 39 -15.79 14.76 16.83
CA GLN A 39 -16.43 14.47 15.55
C GLN A 39 -16.20 15.56 14.49
N SER A 40 -16.11 16.84 14.87
CA SER A 40 -15.87 17.94 13.92
C SER A 40 -14.43 17.93 13.39
N LEU A 41 -13.49 17.36 14.15
CA LEU A 41 -12.08 17.27 13.77
C LEU A 41 -11.79 16.10 12.82
N ILE A 42 -12.43 14.94 13.03
CA ILE A 42 -12.13 13.73 12.28
C ILE A 42 -12.69 13.81 10.85
N ASN A 43 -11.81 13.63 9.87
CA ASN A 43 -12.18 13.49 8.47
C ASN A 43 -11.61 12.18 7.90
N ILE A 44 -12.48 11.22 7.58
CA ILE A 44 -12.08 9.90 7.09
C ILE A 44 -11.68 9.88 5.60
N ARG A 45 -11.98 10.94 4.84
CA ARG A 45 -11.74 10.99 3.39
C ARG A 45 -10.28 10.66 3.00
N PRO A 46 -9.23 11.18 3.68
CA PRO A 46 -7.85 10.86 3.32
C PRO A 46 -7.52 9.37 3.47
N VAL A 47 -8.01 8.72 4.53
CA VAL A 47 -7.78 7.29 4.76
C VAL A 47 -8.47 6.47 3.68
N ASN A 48 -9.76 6.75 3.41
CA ASN A 48 -10.50 6.06 2.35
C ASN A 48 -9.87 6.25 0.97
N ALA A 49 -9.35 7.45 0.67
CA ALA A 49 -8.65 7.72 -0.58
C ALA A 49 -7.39 6.85 -0.72
N THR A 50 -6.56 6.75 0.33
CA THR A 50 -5.34 5.91 0.29
C THR A 50 -5.64 4.42 0.10
N ILE A 51 -6.72 3.91 0.72
CA ILE A 51 -7.13 2.51 0.55
C ILE A 51 -7.63 2.27 -0.88
N LYS A 52 -8.47 3.17 -1.41
CA LYS A 52 -8.98 3.08 -2.78
C LYS A 52 -7.86 3.17 -3.81
N GLU A 53 -6.89 4.06 -3.61
CA GLU A 53 -5.71 4.18 -4.47
C GLU A 53 -4.88 2.89 -4.47
N PHE A 54 -4.62 2.32 -3.29
CA PHE A 54 -3.87 1.07 -3.19
C PHE A 54 -4.53 -0.09 -3.95
N PHE A 55 -5.84 -0.31 -3.77
CA PHE A 55 -6.50 -1.42 -4.46
C PHE A 55 -6.86 -1.11 -5.92
N GLY A 56 -7.07 0.16 -6.26
CA GLY A 56 -7.52 0.57 -7.59
C GLY A 56 -6.41 0.75 -8.62
N THR A 57 -5.23 1.25 -8.22
CA THR A 57 -4.18 1.65 -9.18
C THR A 57 -2.78 1.13 -8.84
N SER A 58 -2.59 0.45 -7.70
CA SER A 58 -1.29 -0.12 -7.36
C SER A 58 -0.87 -1.20 -8.35
N GLN A 59 0.39 -1.15 -8.79
CA GLN A 59 1.00 -2.20 -9.62
C GLN A 59 0.99 -3.60 -8.98
N LEU A 60 0.86 -3.66 -7.65
CA LEU A 60 0.77 -4.90 -6.88
C LEU A 60 -0.66 -5.41 -6.73
N SER A 61 -1.66 -4.58 -7.02
CA SER A 61 -3.08 -4.95 -7.05
C SER A 61 -3.44 -5.38 -8.47
N GLN A 62 -3.16 -6.64 -8.79
CA GLN A 62 -3.35 -7.19 -10.13
C GLN A 62 -4.71 -7.88 -10.25
N PHE A 63 -5.28 -7.85 -11.46
CA PHE A 63 -6.45 -8.67 -11.76
C PHE A 63 -6.10 -10.16 -11.60
N MET A 64 -6.96 -10.89 -10.89
CA MET A 64 -6.70 -12.28 -10.58
C MET A 64 -6.86 -13.15 -11.84
N ASP A 65 -5.92 -14.06 -12.05
CA ASP A 65 -6.01 -15.09 -13.10
C ASP A 65 -6.95 -16.20 -12.60
N GLN A 66 -8.05 -16.40 -13.33
CA GLN A 66 -9.13 -17.30 -12.94
C GLN A 66 -9.39 -18.39 -13.99
N ASN A 67 -8.47 -18.62 -14.92
CA ASN A 67 -8.67 -19.62 -15.97
C ASN A 67 -8.79 -21.04 -15.41
N ASN A 68 -8.11 -21.33 -14.29
CA ASN A 68 -8.22 -22.58 -13.55
C ASN A 68 -7.74 -22.40 -12.09
N PRO A 69 -8.04 -23.36 -11.18
CA PRO A 69 -7.62 -23.25 -9.77
C PRO A 69 -6.11 -23.12 -9.57
N LEU A 70 -5.30 -23.80 -10.42
CA LEU A 70 -3.84 -23.73 -10.34
C LEU A 70 -3.32 -22.33 -10.69
N ALA A 71 -3.89 -21.70 -11.72
CA ALA A 71 -3.58 -20.33 -12.11
C ALA A 71 -3.88 -19.36 -10.96
N GLY A 72 -5.02 -19.51 -10.31
CA GLY A 72 -5.40 -18.70 -9.14
C GLY A 72 -4.46 -18.85 -7.95
N VAL A 73 -4.04 -20.08 -7.63
CA VAL A 73 -3.07 -20.34 -6.56
C VAL A 73 -1.69 -19.78 -6.91
N THR A 74 -1.25 -19.97 -8.16
CA THR A 74 0.05 -19.47 -8.64
C THR A 74 0.12 -17.95 -8.60
N ASN A 75 -0.95 -17.26 -9.03
CA ASN A 75 -1.03 -15.81 -8.99
C ASN A 75 -0.96 -15.28 -7.54
N LYS A 76 -1.73 -15.85 -6.62
CA LYS A 76 -1.71 -15.46 -5.19
C LYS A 76 -0.36 -15.67 -4.49
N ARG A 77 0.43 -16.66 -4.95
CA ARG A 77 1.75 -17.00 -4.37
C ARG A 77 2.92 -16.35 -5.12
N ARG A 78 2.66 -15.59 -6.20
CA ARG A 78 3.70 -14.95 -7.01
C ARG A 78 4.42 -13.86 -6.20
N LEU A 79 5.75 -13.91 -6.21
CA LEU A 79 6.60 -12.86 -5.66
C LEU A 79 6.99 -11.87 -6.77
N SER A 80 7.02 -10.58 -6.45
CA SER A 80 7.45 -9.51 -7.35
C SER A 80 8.53 -8.66 -6.71
N ALA A 81 9.61 -8.40 -7.45
CA ALA A 81 10.62 -7.40 -7.09
C ALA A 81 10.26 -5.99 -7.61
N LEU A 82 9.22 -5.89 -8.45
CA LEU A 82 8.74 -4.65 -9.05
C LEU A 82 7.66 -4.01 -8.18
N GLY A 83 7.58 -2.68 -8.21
CA GLY A 83 6.54 -1.89 -7.54
C GLY A 83 7.09 -0.74 -6.70
N PRO A 84 6.22 0.01 -6.01
CA PRO A 84 6.63 1.12 -5.15
C PRO A 84 7.63 0.67 -4.06
N GLY A 85 8.81 1.28 -4.05
CA GLY A 85 9.89 0.92 -3.13
C GLY A 85 10.62 -0.38 -3.49
N GLY A 86 10.42 -0.91 -4.71
CA GLY A 86 11.19 -1.98 -5.33
C GLY A 86 11.98 -1.50 -6.54
N LEU A 87 12.28 -2.40 -7.47
CA LEU A 87 12.99 -2.08 -8.71
C LEU A 87 12.05 -1.63 -9.81
N SER A 88 12.53 -0.74 -10.67
CA SER A 88 11.91 -0.53 -11.99
C SER A 88 12.44 -1.58 -12.96
N ARG A 89 11.60 -1.99 -13.91
CA ARG A 89 11.96 -3.01 -14.93
C ARG A 89 13.22 -2.60 -15.70
N ASP A 90 13.34 -1.32 -16.03
CA ASP A 90 14.45 -0.76 -16.82
C ASP A 90 15.75 -0.61 -16.02
N ARG A 91 15.65 -0.60 -14.68
CA ARG A 91 16.82 -0.44 -13.78
C ARG A 91 17.23 -1.75 -13.11
N ALA A 92 16.52 -2.85 -13.34
CA ALA A 92 16.84 -4.13 -12.74
C ALA A 92 18.08 -4.76 -13.42
N SER A 93 19.19 -4.83 -12.70
CA SER A 93 20.43 -5.46 -13.14
C SER A 93 20.31 -6.99 -13.24
N MET A 94 21.28 -7.62 -13.90
CA MET A 94 21.32 -9.07 -14.08
C MET A 94 21.45 -9.83 -12.74
N GLU A 95 22.26 -9.31 -11.81
CA GLU A 95 22.48 -9.89 -10.48
C GLU A 95 21.19 -10.11 -9.67
N VAL A 96 20.18 -9.25 -9.85
CA VAL A 96 18.89 -9.38 -9.13
C VAL A 96 17.90 -10.30 -9.86
N ARG A 97 18.16 -10.62 -11.13
CA ARG A 97 17.32 -11.51 -11.94
C ARG A 97 17.79 -12.96 -11.88
N ASP A 98 19.07 -13.17 -11.63
CA ASP A 98 19.65 -14.50 -11.54
C ASP A 98 19.17 -15.27 -10.30
N VAL A 99 19.24 -16.60 -10.39
CA VAL A 99 18.87 -17.49 -9.28
C VAL A 99 20.02 -17.53 -8.28
N HIS A 100 19.77 -17.06 -7.06
CA HIS A 100 20.74 -17.13 -5.98
C HIS A 100 20.67 -18.50 -5.26
N PRO A 101 21.78 -19.10 -4.79
CA PRO A 101 21.76 -20.37 -4.06
C PRO A 101 20.84 -20.37 -2.84
N SER A 102 20.60 -19.22 -2.20
CA SER A 102 19.65 -19.09 -1.08
C SER A 102 18.18 -19.21 -1.49
N HIS A 103 17.87 -19.29 -2.79
CA HIS A 103 16.53 -19.63 -3.26
C HIS A 103 16.27 -21.14 -3.15
N PHE A 104 17.30 -21.94 -2.85
CA PHE A 104 17.13 -23.32 -2.44
C PHE A 104 16.32 -23.36 -1.14
N GLY A 105 15.18 -24.01 -1.20
CA GLY A 105 14.19 -24.12 -0.12
C GLY A 105 13.63 -25.51 -0.03
#